data_AF-A0A534LH42-F1
#
_entry.id   AF-A0A534LH42-F1
#
_cell.length_a   1.000
_cell.length_b   1.000
_cell.length_c   1.000
_cell.angle_alpha   90.00
_cell.angle_beta   90.00
_cell.angle_gamma   90.00
#
_symmetry.space_group_name_H-M   'P 1'
#
loop_
_entity.id
_entity.type
_entity.pdbx_description
1 polymer ?
#
loop_
_entity_poly.entity_id
_entity_poly.type
_entity_poly.pdbx_seq_one_letter_code
_entity_poly.pdbx_strand_id
1 'polypeptide(L)'
;MTAIIVAVMVLVPLGIMGTASAAGTTRDLTTVVIGPVPTDRFGGGDLVAVKAGDALFGVRYGSNAHANDIVIFAEYKRFLGGADIVDAQGNHLATRGIPVYTVLAQSLSRFIEFRHVNASDGFDLTSWDHLFPVPLTQNVPMKALPLTTAWTLSGLSNETVAGVTYVNFTVSATNLTYARVANNTYVGDGKLNQTAFTFHLTVNTHDRSAKVPWYRITVDDGNRTAIRHVEFLGYHDVSGPAIAMGAKYDHLIEGWDFAYPEDKLALETHLIVGNYIPERTAVFIHDAFLREHADDGTTMIGNATSLNTTAPTHPRLYTRDRVFFDDDFTRIGRFEWATNVTVDGKAAMMTFNIQGGGPLTFAHAGAYFVGFWLRAAFVYPAGQMIVHDPVLSTEALLDLPSGVNLTPVTILAAQLAVVSVAIGPALYLRAKA
;
A
#
# COMPACT_ATOMS: atom_id res chain seq x y z
N MET A 1 -24.99 -21.18 -10.05
CA MET A 1 -24.76 -20.58 -11.38
C MET A 1 -25.18 -19.11 -11.30
N THR A 2 -24.24 -18.24 -10.90
CA THR A 2 -24.28 -16.75 -10.90
C THR A 2 -22.98 -16.35 -10.20
N ALA A 3 -21.85 -16.03 -10.84
CA ALA A 3 -21.59 -14.93 -11.78
C ALA A 3 -22.14 -13.59 -11.26
N ILE A 4 -21.34 -12.90 -10.45
CA ILE A 4 -21.45 -11.47 -10.14
C ILE A 4 -20.04 -10.92 -10.37
N ILE A 5 -19.70 -10.54 -11.61
CA ILE A 5 -19.81 -9.17 -12.15
C ILE A 5 -19.13 -8.17 -11.22
N VAL A 6 -17.81 -8.03 -11.38
CA VAL A 6 -17.12 -6.74 -11.26
C VAL A 6 -16.44 -6.50 -12.60
N ALA A 7 -17.28 -6.25 -13.60
CA ALA A 7 -16.87 -5.71 -14.87
C ALA A 7 -17.93 -4.70 -15.29
N VAL A 8 -17.43 -3.56 -15.77
CA VAL A 8 -18.09 -2.54 -16.60
C VAL A 8 -18.41 -1.21 -15.90
N MET A 9 -17.79 -0.17 -16.50
CA MET A 9 -17.91 1.30 -16.34
C MET A 9 -16.87 1.90 -15.38
N VAL A 10 -15.81 2.57 -15.84
CA VAL A 10 -15.78 3.62 -16.88
C VAL A 10 -14.66 3.41 -17.91
N LEU A 11 -15.07 3.32 -19.17
CA LEU A 11 -14.30 3.64 -20.37
C LEU A 11 -14.17 5.16 -20.46
N VAL A 12 -13.05 5.73 -20.02
CA VAL A 12 -12.41 6.91 -20.65
C VAL A 12 -10.91 6.76 -20.43
N PRO A 13 -10.10 6.52 -21.47
CA PRO A 13 -8.65 6.58 -21.34
C PRO A 13 -8.26 8.06 -21.27
N LEU A 14 -8.29 8.65 -20.08
CA LEU A 14 -7.53 9.88 -19.86
C LEU A 14 -6.07 9.47 -19.73
N GLY A 15 -5.38 9.55 -20.86
CA GLY A 15 -3.97 9.20 -21.00
C GLY A 15 -3.13 9.92 -19.96
N ILE A 16 -2.42 9.15 -19.14
CA ILE A 16 -1.25 9.68 -18.44
C ILE A 16 -0.19 9.94 -19.51
N MET A 17 0.37 11.16 -19.51
CA MET A 17 1.55 11.53 -20.27
C MET A 17 2.72 10.59 -19.92
N GLY A 18 2.84 9.52 -20.69
CA GLY A 18 4.09 8.77 -20.82
C GLY A 18 4.92 9.48 -21.88
N THR A 19 5.94 10.23 -21.47
CA THR A 19 7.06 10.46 -22.37
C THR A 19 7.73 9.11 -22.54
N ALA A 20 7.56 8.52 -23.72
CA ALA A 20 8.38 7.40 -24.15
C ALA A 20 9.82 7.89 -24.19
N SER A 21 10.62 7.62 -23.16
CA SER A 21 12.06 7.71 -23.32
C SER A 21 12.47 6.47 -24.12
N ALA A 22 12.93 6.71 -25.35
CA ALA A 22 13.83 5.78 -26.02
C ALA A 22 14.96 5.40 -25.05
N ALA A 23 15.52 4.21 -25.23
CA ALA A 23 16.73 3.77 -24.51
C ALA A 23 17.90 4.73 -24.84
N GLY A 24 17.94 5.88 -24.17
CA GLY A 24 19.07 6.75 -24.02
C GLY A 24 19.80 6.37 -22.74
N THR A 25 21.12 6.41 -22.77
CA THR A 25 22.02 5.99 -21.70
C THR A 25 21.93 6.82 -20.41
N THR A 26 20.97 7.74 -20.31
CA THR A 26 20.73 8.56 -19.11
C THR A 26 19.23 8.82 -18.98
N ARG A 27 18.61 8.21 -17.97
CA ARG A 27 17.20 8.41 -17.62
C ARG A 27 17.03 9.76 -16.94
N ASP A 28 16.00 10.51 -17.33
CA ASP A 28 15.67 11.77 -16.67
C ASP A 28 15.03 11.48 -15.30
N LEU A 29 15.77 11.80 -14.23
CA LEU A 29 15.33 11.66 -12.85
C LEU A 29 14.83 12.99 -12.27
N THR A 30 14.63 14.00 -13.13
CA THR A 30 14.04 15.27 -12.71
C THR A 30 12.67 15.00 -12.08
N THR A 31 12.51 15.52 -10.86
CA THR A 31 11.31 15.37 -10.07
C THR A 31 10.19 16.25 -10.63
N VAL A 32 9.01 15.67 -10.81
CA VAL A 32 7.80 16.37 -11.24
C VAL A 32 6.74 16.21 -10.18
N VAL A 33 6.29 17.34 -9.61
CA VAL A 33 5.13 17.38 -8.72
C VAL A 33 3.84 17.36 -9.56
N ILE A 34 2.91 16.51 -9.17
CA ILE A 34 1.62 16.30 -9.82
C ILE A 34 0.52 16.67 -8.82
N GLY A 35 -0.47 17.42 -9.28
CA GLY A 35 -1.66 17.70 -8.49
C GLY A 35 -1.72 19.08 -7.84
N PRO A 36 -2.88 19.46 -7.27
CA PRO A 36 -4.08 18.62 -7.17
C PRO A 36 -4.75 18.42 -8.53
N VAL A 37 -5.03 17.19 -8.90
CA VAL A 37 -5.72 16.83 -10.15
C VAL A 37 -6.69 15.68 -9.90
N PRO A 38 -7.84 15.64 -10.60
CA PRO A 38 -8.71 14.47 -10.59
C PRO A 38 -7.98 13.21 -11.08
N THR A 39 -8.37 12.05 -10.54
CA THR A 39 -7.82 10.76 -10.92
C THR A 39 -8.89 9.66 -10.91
N ASP A 40 -8.64 8.59 -11.66
CA ASP A 40 -9.35 7.31 -11.61
C ASP A 40 -8.63 6.27 -10.72
N ARG A 41 -7.41 6.60 -10.27
CA ARG A 41 -6.56 5.71 -9.48
C ARG A 41 -7.24 5.33 -8.18
N PHE A 42 -7.14 4.03 -7.83
CA PHE A 42 -7.71 3.48 -6.61
C PHE A 42 -9.20 3.83 -6.40
N GLY A 43 -10.02 3.79 -7.45
CA GLY A 43 -11.46 4.11 -7.37
C GLY A 43 -11.78 5.59 -7.52
N GLY A 44 -10.78 6.42 -7.78
CA GLY A 44 -10.91 7.83 -8.14
C GLY A 44 -11.00 8.79 -6.97
N GLY A 45 -11.08 10.09 -7.28
CA GLY A 45 -10.92 11.19 -6.34
C GLY A 45 -9.97 12.23 -6.91
N ASP A 46 -9.24 12.92 -6.04
CA ASP A 46 -8.13 13.80 -6.41
C ASP A 46 -6.80 13.21 -5.95
N LEU A 47 -5.72 13.64 -6.60
CA LEU A 47 -4.35 13.16 -6.39
C LEU A 47 -3.38 14.32 -6.21
N VAL A 48 -2.53 14.20 -5.20
CA VAL A 48 -1.24 14.91 -5.11
C VAL A 48 -0.13 13.86 -5.09
N ALA A 49 0.87 14.02 -5.97
CA ALA A 49 1.95 13.06 -6.12
C ALA A 49 3.25 13.72 -6.55
N VAL A 50 4.33 12.97 -6.51
CA VAL A 50 5.65 13.34 -7.01
C VAL A 50 6.23 12.17 -7.79
N LYS A 51 6.76 12.46 -8.96
CA LYS A 51 7.30 11.49 -9.90
C LYS A 51 8.78 11.76 -10.15
N ALA A 52 9.60 10.71 -10.22
CA ALA A 52 10.97 10.76 -10.72
C ALA A 52 11.22 9.49 -11.56
N GLY A 53 11.59 9.62 -12.83
CA GLY A 53 11.68 8.48 -13.74
C GLY A 53 10.36 7.70 -13.84
N ASP A 54 10.38 6.40 -13.51
CA ASP A 54 9.18 5.52 -13.47
C ASP A 54 8.71 5.29 -12.02
N ALA A 55 9.25 6.04 -11.05
CA ALA A 55 8.79 6.00 -9.67
C ALA A 55 7.80 7.15 -9.45
N LEU A 56 6.68 6.84 -8.82
CA LEU A 56 5.61 7.76 -8.46
C LEU A 56 5.25 7.49 -6.99
N PHE A 57 5.25 8.52 -6.17
CA PHE A 57 4.74 8.46 -4.80
C PHE A 57 3.62 9.48 -4.66
N GLY A 58 2.47 9.08 -4.11
CA GLY A 58 1.33 9.99 -4.04
C GLY A 58 0.31 9.62 -2.99
N VAL A 59 -0.63 10.55 -2.81
CA VAL A 59 -1.79 10.41 -1.95
C VAL A 59 -3.03 10.69 -2.77
N ARG A 60 -3.89 9.68 -2.87
CA ARG A 60 -5.24 9.81 -3.40
C ARG A 60 -6.17 10.11 -2.24
N TYR A 61 -7.06 11.08 -2.42
CA TYR A 61 -8.11 11.43 -1.46
C TYR A 61 -9.43 11.69 -2.18
N GLY A 62 -10.55 11.51 -1.47
CA GLY A 62 -11.87 11.80 -2.02
C GLY A 62 -12.10 13.29 -2.29
N SER A 63 -12.83 13.61 -3.35
CA SER A 63 -13.21 14.99 -3.72
C SER A 63 -14.73 15.18 -3.63
N ASN A 64 -15.21 16.42 -3.81
CA ASN A 64 -16.66 16.70 -3.85
C ASN A 64 -17.37 15.95 -5.00
N ALA A 65 -16.68 15.73 -6.12
CA ALA A 65 -17.23 14.97 -7.25
C ALA A 65 -17.19 13.45 -6.99
N HIS A 66 -16.17 12.98 -6.27
CA HIS A 66 -15.92 11.57 -6.01
C HIS A 66 -15.43 11.36 -4.57
N ALA A 67 -16.38 11.24 -3.63
CA ALA A 67 -16.07 10.92 -2.24
C ALA A 67 -15.38 9.56 -2.15
N ASN A 68 -14.26 9.51 -1.41
CA ASN A 68 -13.44 8.31 -1.29
C ASN A 68 -12.60 8.37 -0.01
N ASP A 69 -11.99 7.24 0.38
CA ASP A 69 -11.04 7.19 1.49
C ASP A 69 -9.70 7.86 1.13
N ILE A 70 -8.67 7.63 1.95
CA ILE A 70 -7.31 8.10 1.66
C ILE A 70 -6.44 6.89 1.36
N VAL A 71 -5.68 6.97 0.27
CA VAL A 71 -4.68 5.97 -0.11
C VAL A 71 -3.34 6.65 -0.32
N ILE A 72 -2.35 6.24 0.47
CA ILE A 72 -0.95 6.61 0.35
C ILE A 72 -0.28 5.50 -0.45
N PHE A 73 0.43 5.82 -1.52
CA PHE A 73 0.98 4.77 -2.38
C PHE A 73 2.30 5.16 -3.06
N ALA A 74 3.04 4.13 -3.43
CA ALA A 74 4.17 4.17 -4.31
C ALA A 74 3.97 3.19 -5.47
N GLU A 75 4.25 3.64 -6.69
CA GLU A 75 4.33 2.81 -7.88
C GLU A 75 5.69 2.99 -8.50
N TYR A 76 6.39 1.90 -8.75
CA TYR A 76 7.75 2.00 -9.25
C TYR A 76 8.23 0.75 -9.96
N LYS A 77 9.20 0.94 -10.84
CA LYS A 77 9.93 -0.14 -11.48
C LYS A 77 11.11 -0.54 -10.60
N ARG A 78 11.19 -1.82 -10.25
CA ARG A 78 12.37 -2.44 -9.62
C ARG A 78 12.86 -3.60 -10.48
N PHE A 79 14.01 -4.18 -10.12
CA PHE A 79 14.59 -5.30 -10.83
C PHE A 79 14.79 -6.50 -9.91
N LEU A 80 14.40 -7.68 -10.37
CA LEU A 80 14.64 -8.94 -9.66
C LEU A 80 16.10 -9.41 -9.75
N GLY A 81 16.93 -8.72 -10.54
CA GLY A 81 18.28 -9.10 -10.87
C GLY A 81 18.66 -8.68 -12.29
N GLY A 82 19.86 -9.06 -12.71
CA GLY A 82 20.32 -8.97 -14.09
C GLY A 82 20.39 -10.34 -14.75
N ALA A 83 20.39 -10.36 -16.08
CA ALA A 83 20.58 -11.58 -16.83
C ALA A 83 21.35 -11.39 -18.13
N ASP A 84 22.13 -12.42 -18.44
CA ASP A 84 22.69 -12.66 -19.76
C ASP A 84 21.76 -13.60 -20.54
N ILE A 85 21.26 -13.11 -21.67
CA ILE A 85 20.39 -13.85 -22.58
C ILE A 85 21.27 -14.49 -23.64
N VAL A 86 21.12 -15.80 -23.80
CA VAL A 86 21.85 -16.61 -24.78
C VAL A 86 20.88 -17.39 -25.67
N ASP A 87 21.28 -17.70 -26.90
CA ASP A 87 20.55 -18.63 -27.78
C ASP A 87 20.77 -20.10 -27.37
N ALA A 88 20.15 -21.05 -28.09
CA ALA A 88 20.25 -22.47 -27.73
C ALA A 88 21.64 -23.07 -27.95
N GLN A 89 22.51 -22.38 -28.71
CA GLN A 89 23.93 -22.74 -28.90
C GLN A 89 24.85 -22.07 -27.86
N GLY A 90 24.30 -21.19 -27.02
CA GLY A 90 25.04 -20.47 -25.98
C GLY A 90 25.68 -19.16 -26.47
N ASN A 91 25.35 -18.68 -27.67
CA ASN A 91 25.83 -17.38 -28.13
C ASN A 91 25.13 -16.26 -27.36
N HIS A 92 25.89 -15.25 -26.94
CA HIS A 92 25.35 -14.08 -26.24
C HIS A 92 24.47 -13.24 -27.16
N LEU A 93 23.29 -12.89 -26.67
CA LEU A 93 22.32 -12.06 -27.36
C LEU A 93 22.19 -10.67 -26.73
N ALA A 94 22.10 -10.62 -25.41
CA ALA A 94 21.92 -9.37 -24.67
C ALA A 94 22.21 -9.53 -23.18
N THR A 95 22.51 -8.43 -22.50
CA THR A 95 22.54 -8.33 -21.04
C THR A 95 21.51 -7.30 -20.61
N ARG A 96 20.60 -7.64 -19.69
CA ARG A 96 19.53 -6.74 -19.24
C ARG A 96 19.07 -7.03 -17.81
N GLY A 97 18.56 -6.01 -17.14
CA GLY A 97 17.78 -6.16 -15.91
C GLY A 97 16.45 -6.88 -16.17
N ILE A 98 15.93 -7.52 -15.13
CA ILE A 98 14.64 -8.23 -15.14
C ILE A 98 13.60 -7.37 -14.41
N PRO A 99 12.83 -6.52 -15.12
CA PRO A 99 11.99 -5.54 -14.47
C PRO A 99 10.71 -6.16 -13.90
N VAL A 100 10.31 -5.66 -12.74
CA VAL A 100 8.96 -5.82 -12.18
C VAL A 100 8.44 -4.46 -11.76
N TYR A 101 7.12 -4.28 -11.84
CA TYR A 101 6.48 -3.03 -11.51
C TYR A 101 5.72 -3.21 -10.20
N THR A 102 6.17 -2.55 -9.17
CA THR A 102 5.68 -2.73 -7.80
C THR A 102 4.70 -1.63 -7.45
N VAL A 103 3.63 -2.03 -6.76
CA VAL A 103 2.72 -1.15 -6.04
C VAL A 103 2.89 -1.43 -4.56
N LEU A 104 3.18 -0.40 -3.77
CA LEU A 104 3.06 -0.38 -2.31
C LEU A 104 1.95 0.61 -1.98
N ALA A 105 0.95 0.20 -1.21
CA ALA A 105 -0.17 1.06 -0.87
C ALA A 105 -0.61 0.86 0.59
N GLN A 106 -1.08 1.94 1.18
CA GLN A 106 -1.76 1.97 2.46
C GLN A 106 -3.08 2.72 2.31
N SER A 107 -4.20 2.11 2.68
CA SER A 107 -5.48 2.82 2.82
C SER A 107 -5.80 3.14 4.28
N LEU A 108 -6.47 4.26 4.51
CA LEU A 108 -7.01 4.69 5.80
C LEU A 108 -8.53 4.65 5.69
N SER A 109 -9.16 3.57 6.16
CA SER A 109 -10.48 3.19 5.69
C SER A 109 -11.62 3.64 6.61
N ARG A 110 -11.48 3.47 7.93
CA ARG A 110 -12.55 3.81 8.90
C ARG A 110 -12.04 3.95 10.33
N PHE A 111 -12.78 4.72 11.12
CA PHE A 111 -12.66 4.70 12.57
C PHE A 111 -13.69 3.77 13.19
N ILE A 112 -13.29 3.03 14.22
CA ILE A 112 -14.16 2.18 15.03
C ILE A 112 -13.84 2.43 16.49
N GLU A 113 -14.83 2.89 17.26
CA GLU A 113 -14.74 2.88 18.72
C GLU A 113 -15.10 1.50 19.23
N PHE A 114 -14.35 1.03 20.21
CA PHE A 114 -14.69 -0.20 20.90
C PHE A 114 -14.49 -0.07 22.40
N ARG A 115 -15.36 -0.79 23.12
CA ARG A 115 -15.19 -1.04 24.53
C ARG A 115 -14.21 -2.17 24.73
N HIS A 116 -13.16 -1.86 25.49
CA HIS A 116 -12.11 -2.80 25.80
C HIS A 116 -12.51 -3.71 26.96
N VAL A 117 -12.61 -5.02 26.71
CA VAL A 117 -12.98 -6.03 27.72
C VAL A 117 -11.79 -6.92 28.11
N ASN A 118 -10.91 -7.29 27.16
CA ASN A 118 -9.67 -8.02 27.45
C ASN A 118 -8.46 -7.44 26.70
N ALA A 119 -7.38 -7.15 27.44
CA ALA A 119 -6.17 -6.49 26.94
C ALA A 119 -5.20 -7.38 26.16
N SER A 120 -5.25 -8.70 26.38
CA SER A 120 -4.28 -9.63 25.79
C SER A 120 -4.54 -9.99 24.32
N ASP A 121 -5.78 -9.89 23.85
CA ASP A 121 -6.22 -10.57 22.62
C ASP A 121 -6.31 -9.64 21.40
N GLY A 122 -5.93 -8.37 21.55
CA GLY A 122 -6.22 -7.34 20.54
C GLY A 122 -7.73 -7.10 20.37
N PHE A 123 -8.09 -6.23 19.43
CA PHE A 123 -9.46 -5.94 18.98
C PHE A 123 -9.77 -6.61 17.64
N ASP A 124 -10.97 -7.15 17.43
CA ASP A 124 -11.39 -7.80 16.17
C ASP A 124 -12.18 -6.84 15.27
N LEU A 125 -11.58 -6.41 14.15
CA LEU A 125 -12.26 -5.52 13.20
C LEU A 125 -13.43 -6.21 12.45
N THR A 126 -13.47 -7.55 12.43
CA THR A 126 -14.55 -8.32 11.78
C THR A 126 -15.84 -8.34 12.58
N SER A 127 -15.78 -8.03 13.88
CA SER A 127 -16.97 -8.00 14.75
C SER A 127 -17.97 -6.91 14.33
N TRP A 128 -17.52 -5.90 13.60
CA TRP A 128 -18.39 -4.92 12.94
C TRP A 128 -19.02 -5.46 11.64
N ASP A 129 -18.28 -6.28 10.89
CA ASP A 129 -18.74 -6.86 9.62
C ASP A 129 -19.80 -7.99 9.87
N HIS A 130 -19.82 -8.55 11.09
CA HIS A 130 -20.80 -9.53 11.54
C HIS A 130 -21.91 -8.89 12.41
N LEU A 131 -23.05 -8.57 11.79
CA LEU A 131 -24.27 -7.97 12.41
C LEU A 131 -25.01 -8.88 13.43
N PHE A 132 -24.34 -9.87 14.03
CA PHE A 132 -24.94 -10.76 15.04
C PHE A 132 -24.48 -10.35 16.43
N PRO A 133 -25.23 -10.68 17.52
CA PRO A 133 -24.90 -10.20 18.85
C PRO A 133 -23.53 -10.74 19.29
N VAL A 134 -22.52 -9.87 19.22
CA VAL A 134 -21.17 -10.13 19.73
C VAL A 134 -21.28 -10.32 21.25
N PRO A 135 -20.78 -11.43 21.82
CA PRO A 135 -20.82 -11.66 23.25
C PRO A 135 -20.14 -10.51 24.02
N LEU A 136 -20.72 -10.08 25.14
CA LEU A 136 -20.14 -9.05 26.03
C LEU A 136 -18.79 -9.45 26.67
N THR A 137 -18.34 -10.68 26.45
CA THR A 137 -17.04 -11.20 26.87
C THR A 137 -15.92 -10.89 25.88
N GLN A 138 -16.23 -10.22 24.77
CA GLN A 138 -15.30 -9.78 23.74
C GLN A 138 -15.32 -8.25 23.63
N ASN A 139 -14.33 -7.67 22.96
CA ASN A 139 -14.34 -6.24 22.68
C ASN A 139 -15.54 -5.88 21.80
N VAL A 140 -16.32 -4.88 22.23
CA VAL A 140 -17.61 -4.56 21.61
C VAL A 140 -17.49 -3.27 20.79
N PRO A 141 -17.78 -3.28 19.48
CA PRO A 141 -17.84 -2.05 18.70
C PRO A 141 -19.00 -1.17 19.18
N MET A 142 -18.72 0.12 19.41
CA MET A 142 -19.67 1.10 19.93
C MET A 142 -20.13 2.07 18.85
N LYS A 143 -19.18 2.60 18.08
CA LYS A 143 -19.42 3.52 16.96
C LYS A 143 -18.48 3.21 15.81
N ALA A 144 -18.88 3.52 14.59
CA ALA A 144 -18.05 3.36 13.41
C ALA A 144 -18.25 4.52 12.44
N LEU A 145 -17.17 4.94 11.79
CA LEU A 145 -17.16 6.02 10.80
C LEU A 145 -16.32 5.61 9.59
N PRO A 146 -16.94 5.27 8.45
CA PRO A 146 -16.24 5.16 7.18
C PRO A 146 -15.58 6.49 6.80
N LEU A 147 -14.34 6.43 6.32
CA LEU A 147 -13.59 7.61 5.87
C LEU A 147 -13.78 7.92 4.37
N THR A 148 -14.73 7.22 3.71
CA THR A 148 -15.19 7.54 2.37
C THR A 148 -15.97 8.85 2.37
N THR A 149 -15.29 9.97 2.16
CA THR A 149 -15.88 11.31 2.21
C THR A 149 -15.22 12.25 1.20
N ALA A 150 -15.71 13.48 1.09
CA ALA A 150 -15.03 14.55 0.40
C ALA A 150 -14.01 15.20 1.35
N TRP A 151 -12.74 15.22 0.95
CA TRP A 151 -11.65 15.81 1.71
C TRP A 151 -11.31 17.19 1.18
N THR A 152 -10.90 18.07 2.09
CA THR A 152 -10.42 19.41 1.75
C THR A 152 -8.90 19.44 1.77
N LEU A 153 -8.27 19.76 0.64
CA LEU A 153 -6.83 19.99 0.55
C LEU A 153 -6.46 21.39 1.05
N SER A 154 -5.39 21.49 1.82
CA SER A 154 -4.80 22.77 2.23
C SER A 154 -3.28 22.67 2.35
N GLY A 155 -2.61 23.83 2.37
CA GLY A 155 -1.18 23.92 2.68
C GLY A 155 -0.24 23.28 1.66
N LEU A 156 -0.67 23.06 0.41
CA LEU A 156 0.17 22.46 -0.63
C LEU A 156 1.39 23.34 -0.91
N SER A 157 2.57 22.79 -0.68
CA SER A 157 3.86 23.41 -0.97
C SER A 157 4.83 22.34 -1.46
N ASN A 158 5.82 22.78 -2.23
CA ASN A 158 6.93 21.92 -2.63
C ASN A 158 8.22 22.74 -2.69
N GLU A 159 9.32 22.06 -2.39
CA GLU A 159 10.65 22.61 -2.52
C GLU A 159 11.64 21.51 -2.91
N THR A 160 12.72 21.88 -3.57
CA THR A 160 13.83 20.96 -3.86
C THR A 160 15.11 21.55 -3.31
N VAL A 161 15.72 20.86 -2.36
CA VAL A 161 16.94 21.28 -1.68
C VAL A 161 17.95 20.15 -1.71
N ALA A 162 19.15 20.44 -2.23
CA ALA A 162 20.25 19.48 -2.30
C ALA A 162 19.89 18.12 -2.95
N GLY A 163 19.08 18.12 -4.01
CA GLY A 163 18.67 16.90 -4.73
C GLY A 163 17.53 16.11 -4.08
N VAL A 164 16.95 16.63 -2.99
CA VAL A 164 15.76 16.06 -2.35
C VAL A 164 14.57 16.97 -2.58
N THR A 165 13.48 16.40 -3.11
CA THR A 165 12.21 17.10 -3.30
C THR A 165 11.26 16.75 -2.17
N TYR A 166 10.71 17.81 -1.55
CA TYR A 166 9.71 17.72 -0.50
C TYR A 166 8.39 18.22 -1.03
N VAL A 167 7.29 17.52 -0.75
CA VAL A 167 5.93 17.96 -1.04
C VAL A 167 5.10 17.85 0.24
N ASN A 168 4.59 18.97 0.71
CA ASN A 168 3.83 19.05 1.97
C ASN A 168 2.40 19.49 1.68
N PHE A 169 1.43 18.85 2.31
CA PHE A 169 0.02 19.24 2.23
C PHE A 169 -0.80 18.57 3.33
N THR A 170 -2.00 19.07 3.59
CA THR A 170 -2.95 18.46 4.53
C THR A 170 -4.26 18.17 3.81
N VAL A 171 -4.82 16.99 4.05
CA VAL A 171 -6.22 16.69 3.69
C VAL A 171 -7.03 16.57 4.97
N SER A 172 -8.16 17.28 5.04
CA SER A 172 -8.99 17.32 6.24
C SER A 172 -10.47 17.20 5.92
N ALA A 173 -11.22 16.63 6.86
CA ALA A 173 -12.67 16.60 6.85
C ALA A 173 -13.21 16.99 8.23
N THR A 174 -14.39 17.59 8.27
CA THR A 174 -15.01 18.06 9.52
C THR A 174 -16.45 17.57 9.62
N ASN A 175 -16.96 17.53 10.85
CA ASN A 175 -18.36 17.22 11.16
C ASN A 175 -18.85 15.89 10.55
N LEU A 176 -18.02 14.86 10.60
CA LEU A 176 -18.32 13.55 10.03
C LEU A 176 -19.24 12.75 10.96
N THR A 177 -20.47 12.49 10.54
CA THR A 177 -21.45 11.72 11.32
C THR A 177 -21.07 10.25 11.37
N TYR A 178 -20.87 9.70 12.57
CA TYR A 178 -20.62 8.27 12.76
C TYR A 178 -21.92 7.48 12.95
N ALA A 179 -21.87 6.20 12.61
CA ALA A 179 -22.93 5.24 12.93
C ALA A 179 -22.75 4.67 14.33
N ARG A 180 -23.87 4.39 15.01
CA ARG A 180 -23.89 3.68 16.30
C ARG A 180 -24.05 2.20 16.04
N VAL A 181 -23.31 1.38 16.77
CA VAL A 181 -23.26 -0.07 16.57
C VAL A 181 -24.05 -0.78 17.66
N ALA A 182 -23.58 -0.68 18.90
CA ALA A 182 -24.25 -1.22 20.07
C ALA A 182 -25.15 -0.14 20.72
N ASN A 183 -26.07 -0.58 21.60
CA ASN A 183 -26.95 0.32 22.35
C ASN A 183 -26.12 1.16 23.34
N ASN A 184 -25.58 2.29 22.85
CA ASN A 184 -24.82 3.26 23.61
C ASN A 184 -25.72 4.44 24.02
N THR A 185 -25.41 5.04 25.17
CA THR A 185 -26.05 6.28 25.62
C THR A 185 -25.79 7.38 24.59
N TYR A 186 -26.72 8.32 24.39
CA TYR A 186 -26.44 9.52 23.59
C TYR A 186 -25.33 10.34 24.27
N VAL A 187 -24.13 10.28 23.69
CA VAL A 187 -22.99 11.12 24.07
C VAL A 187 -22.70 12.08 22.93
N GLY A 188 -22.50 13.35 23.29
CA GLY A 188 -22.11 14.45 22.39
C GLY A 188 -23.09 14.74 21.25
N ASP A 189 -22.56 15.22 20.12
CA ASP A 189 -23.34 15.71 18.99
C ASP A 189 -23.51 14.67 17.86
N GLY A 190 -22.89 13.50 18.01
CA GLY A 190 -23.00 12.43 17.02
C GLY A 190 -21.97 12.49 15.90
N LYS A 191 -20.94 13.33 16.02
CA LYS A 191 -19.97 13.58 14.94
C LYS A 191 -18.53 13.48 15.42
N LEU A 192 -17.65 13.23 14.46
CA LEU A 192 -16.23 13.55 14.58
C LEU A 192 -16.04 15.00 14.10
N ASN A 193 -15.60 15.88 15.00
CA ASN A 193 -15.48 17.31 14.70
C ASN A 193 -14.46 17.56 13.59
N GLN A 194 -13.29 16.94 13.68
CA GLN A 194 -12.25 17.06 12.67
C GLN A 194 -11.38 15.80 12.59
N THR A 195 -11.02 15.46 11.36
CA THR A 195 -9.92 14.54 11.06
C THR A 195 -9.04 15.15 9.99
N ALA A 196 -7.73 15.12 10.19
CA ALA A 196 -6.77 15.61 9.23
C ALA A 196 -5.56 14.68 9.13
N PHE A 197 -5.03 14.57 7.91
CA PHE A 197 -3.80 13.88 7.61
C PHE A 197 -2.84 14.84 6.92
N THR A 198 -1.72 15.13 7.56
CA THR A 198 -0.69 16.04 7.03
C THR A 198 0.44 15.20 6.46
N PHE A 199 0.72 15.35 5.16
CA PHE A 199 1.70 14.56 4.43
C PHE A 199 2.97 15.35 4.19
N HIS A 200 4.09 14.65 4.34
CA HIS A 200 5.44 15.11 4.03
C HIS A 200 6.08 14.09 3.08
N LEU A 201 5.82 14.25 1.78
CA LEU A 201 6.40 13.39 0.76
C LEU A 201 7.86 13.77 0.54
N THR A 202 8.74 12.77 0.45
CA THR A 202 10.17 12.95 0.20
C THR A 202 10.57 12.10 -0.98
N VAL A 203 11.31 12.69 -1.93
CA VAL A 203 11.93 11.97 -3.05
C VAL A 203 13.41 12.35 -3.10
N ASN A 204 14.27 11.35 -3.01
CA ASN A 204 15.71 11.51 -3.05
C ASN A 204 16.29 10.70 -4.22
N THR A 205 16.98 11.39 -5.13
CA THR A 205 17.71 10.77 -6.24
C THR A 205 19.21 10.79 -5.93
N HIS A 206 19.82 9.60 -5.87
CA HIS A 206 21.24 9.44 -5.51
C HIS A 206 21.80 8.17 -6.13
N ASP A 207 23.13 8.08 -6.26
CA ASP A 207 23.77 6.84 -6.70
C ASP A 207 23.81 5.81 -5.57
N ARG A 208 23.51 4.54 -5.89
CA ARG A 208 23.56 3.40 -4.97
C ARG A 208 24.36 2.26 -5.58
N SER A 209 25.08 1.52 -4.73
CA SER A 209 25.64 0.21 -5.06
C SER A 209 24.89 -0.88 -4.33
N ALA A 210 24.57 -1.98 -5.02
CA ALA A 210 23.90 -3.14 -4.43
C ALA A 210 24.37 -4.46 -5.05
N LYS A 211 24.29 -5.55 -4.28
CA LYS A 211 24.45 -6.91 -4.78
C LYS A 211 23.12 -7.40 -5.31
N VAL A 212 23.08 -7.75 -6.59
CA VAL A 212 21.87 -8.26 -7.26
C VAL A 212 22.12 -9.68 -7.76
N PRO A 213 21.11 -10.56 -7.72
CA PRO A 213 21.24 -11.89 -8.31
C PRO A 213 21.41 -11.78 -9.82
N TRP A 214 22.21 -12.67 -10.38
CA TRP A 214 22.52 -12.71 -11.81
C TRP A 214 22.16 -14.06 -12.41
N TYR A 215 21.57 -14.04 -13.60
CA TYR A 215 21.04 -15.24 -14.25
C TYR A 215 21.56 -15.40 -15.68
N ARG A 216 21.64 -16.65 -16.15
CA ARG A 216 21.74 -16.97 -17.58
C ARG A 216 20.38 -17.47 -18.05
N ILE A 217 19.86 -16.87 -19.12
CA ILE A 217 18.57 -17.24 -19.71
C ILE A 217 18.82 -17.77 -21.11
N THR A 218 18.48 -19.03 -21.34
CA THR A 218 18.55 -19.66 -22.66
C THR A 218 17.19 -19.57 -23.35
N VAL A 219 17.14 -18.94 -24.52
CA VAL A 219 15.93 -18.83 -25.35
C VAL A 219 16.00 -19.76 -26.56
N ASP A 220 14.84 -20.09 -27.14
CA ASP A 220 14.74 -20.92 -28.34
C ASP A 220 15.12 -20.13 -29.61
N ASP A 221 15.89 -20.76 -30.52
CA ASP A 221 16.34 -20.14 -31.78
C ASP A 221 15.18 -19.82 -32.74
N GLY A 222 14.12 -20.65 -32.73
CA GLY A 222 12.94 -20.49 -33.58
C GLY A 222 11.88 -19.57 -32.98
N ASN A 223 11.94 -19.33 -31.67
CA ASN A 223 11.08 -18.38 -30.98
C ASN A 223 11.81 -17.80 -29.76
N ARG A 224 12.47 -16.65 -29.95
CA ARG A 224 13.23 -15.96 -28.89
C ARG A 224 12.41 -15.49 -27.69
N THR A 225 11.08 -15.66 -27.71
CA THR A 225 10.19 -15.43 -26.56
C THR A 225 9.94 -16.70 -25.73
N ALA A 226 10.36 -17.86 -26.21
CA ALA A 226 10.29 -19.14 -25.51
C ALA A 226 11.56 -19.38 -24.69
N ILE A 227 11.42 -19.35 -23.36
CA ILE A 227 12.51 -19.62 -22.42
C ILE A 227 12.64 -21.14 -22.26
N ARG A 228 13.85 -21.66 -22.47
CA ARG A 228 14.16 -23.08 -22.32
C ARG A 228 14.75 -23.39 -20.94
N HIS A 229 15.61 -22.50 -20.45
CA HIS A 229 16.35 -22.72 -19.22
C HIS A 229 16.73 -21.40 -18.55
N VAL A 230 16.77 -21.41 -17.22
CA VAL A 230 17.26 -20.32 -16.38
C VAL A 230 18.23 -20.90 -15.37
N GLU A 231 19.45 -20.35 -15.33
CA GLU A 231 20.53 -20.75 -14.43
C GLU A 231 20.91 -19.56 -13.55
N PHE A 232 21.02 -19.76 -12.23
CA PHE A 232 21.53 -18.76 -11.31
C PHE A 232 23.07 -18.77 -11.31
N LEU A 233 23.68 -17.62 -11.60
CA LEU A 233 25.13 -17.46 -11.72
C LEU A 233 25.80 -16.87 -10.48
N GLY A 234 25.04 -16.50 -9.45
CA GLY A 234 25.55 -15.83 -8.25
C GLY A 234 25.13 -14.36 -8.17
N TYR A 235 25.81 -13.60 -7.31
CA TYR A 235 25.53 -12.18 -7.09
C TYR A 235 26.58 -11.30 -7.75
N HIS A 236 26.14 -10.21 -8.37
CA HIS A 236 26.99 -9.19 -8.97
C HIS A 236 26.83 -7.87 -8.24
N ASP A 237 27.94 -7.14 -8.05
CA ASP A 237 27.91 -5.77 -7.56
C ASP A 237 27.55 -4.83 -8.71
N VAL A 238 26.43 -4.11 -8.57
CA VAL A 238 25.97 -3.13 -9.55
C VAL A 238 25.82 -1.77 -8.89
N SER A 239 26.23 -0.73 -9.60
CA SER A 239 26.10 0.66 -9.17
C SER A 239 25.38 1.47 -10.23
N GLY A 240 24.58 2.43 -9.79
CA GLY A 240 23.82 3.28 -10.68
C GLY A 240 22.91 4.24 -9.91
N PRO A 241 22.18 5.09 -10.65
CA PRO A 241 21.23 5.98 -10.02
C PRO A 241 20.11 5.18 -9.35
N ALA A 242 19.68 5.69 -8.21
CA ALA A 242 18.61 5.14 -7.41
C ALA A 242 17.65 6.22 -6.94
N ILE A 243 16.40 5.80 -6.71
CA ILE A 243 15.33 6.67 -6.22
C ILE A 243 14.84 6.09 -4.90
N ALA A 244 14.85 6.89 -3.85
CA ALA A 244 14.19 6.59 -2.58
C ALA A 244 13.00 7.53 -2.41
N MET A 245 11.84 6.97 -2.09
CA MET A 245 10.60 7.72 -1.89
C MET A 245 9.94 7.35 -0.56
N GLY A 246 9.25 8.30 0.06
CA GLY A 246 8.46 8.02 1.24
C GLY A 246 7.54 9.16 1.63
N ALA A 247 6.67 8.88 2.58
CA ALA A 247 5.83 9.84 3.27
C ALA A 247 5.94 9.62 4.77
N LYS A 248 6.35 10.67 5.49
CA LYS A 248 5.88 10.85 6.87
C LYS A 248 4.50 11.46 6.78
N TYR A 249 3.58 11.02 7.62
CA TYR A 249 2.28 11.66 7.70
C TYR A 249 1.77 11.68 9.12
N ASP A 250 1.13 12.78 9.48
CA ASP A 250 0.65 13.02 10.84
C ASP A 250 -0.87 12.88 10.85
N HIS A 251 -1.40 12.24 11.89
CA HIS A 251 -2.82 12.11 12.15
C HIS A 251 -3.23 13.17 13.15
N LEU A 252 -4.33 13.86 12.87
CA LEU A 252 -5.06 14.67 13.84
C LEU A 252 -6.49 14.20 13.90
N ILE A 253 -6.94 13.76 15.07
CA ILE A 253 -8.32 13.33 15.32
C ILE A 253 -8.86 14.18 16.46
N GLU A 254 -9.95 14.90 16.23
CA GLU A 254 -10.51 15.83 17.20
C GLU A 254 -12.02 15.70 17.33
N GLY A 255 -12.49 15.75 18.59
CA GLY A 255 -13.90 15.75 18.94
C GLY A 255 -14.59 14.44 18.59
N TRP A 256 -14.02 13.30 19.00
CA TRP A 256 -14.74 12.03 18.98
C TRP A 256 -15.47 11.85 20.31
N ASP A 257 -16.79 11.69 20.27
CA ASP A 257 -17.64 11.61 21.48
C ASP A 257 -17.61 10.22 22.13
N PHE A 258 -16.51 9.82 22.76
CA PHE A 258 -16.35 8.48 23.34
C PHE A 258 -17.54 8.04 24.22
N ALA A 259 -18.08 6.84 23.97
CA ALA A 259 -19.19 6.34 24.77
C ALA A 259 -18.77 6.12 26.24
N TYR A 260 -17.53 5.65 26.45
CA TYR A 260 -16.92 5.50 27.76
C TYR A 260 -15.45 5.96 27.80
N PRO A 261 -14.94 6.50 28.92
CA PRO A 261 -13.56 6.96 29.04
C PRO A 261 -12.49 5.88 28.80
N GLU A 262 -12.82 4.62 29.08
CA GLU A 262 -11.95 3.47 28.88
C GLU A 262 -11.94 2.92 27.44
N ASP A 263 -12.85 3.39 26.59
CA ASP A 263 -12.94 2.96 25.21
C ASP A 263 -11.67 3.33 24.42
N LYS A 264 -11.52 2.69 23.26
CA LYS A 264 -10.40 2.90 22.34
C LYS A 264 -10.93 3.22 20.97
N LEU A 265 -10.11 3.93 20.19
CA LEU A 265 -10.42 4.26 18.80
C LEU A 265 -9.44 3.53 17.87
N ALA A 266 -9.97 2.62 17.06
CA ALA A 266 -9.23 1.97 15.99
C ALA A 266 -9.35 2.77 14.70
N LEU A 267 -8.23 3.16 14.08
CA LEU A 267 -8.15 3.54 12.67
C LEU A 267 -7.74 2.31 11.86
N GLU A 268 -8.70 1.73 11.16
CA GLU A 268 -8.47 0.60 10.27
C GLU A 268 -7.68 1.00 9.05
N THR A 269 -6.64 0.21 8.76
CA THR A 269 -5.74 0.41 7.64
C THR A 269 -5.47 -0.89 6.91
N HIS A 270 -5.39 -0.81 5.58
CA HIS A 270 -4.99 -1.94 4.74
C HIS A 270 -3.65 -1.62 4.09
N LEU A 271 -2.70 -2.54 4.21
CA LEU A 271 -1.41 -2.45 3.57
C LEU A 271 -1.35 -3.49 2.45
N ILE A 272 -0.86 -3.09 1.27
CA ILE A 272 -0.72 -3.98 0.14
C ILE A 272 0.62 -3.74 -0.53
N VAL A 273 1.30 -4.82 -0.85
CA VAL A 273 2.40 -4.84 -1.80
C VAL A 273 2.03 -5.80 -2.91
N GLY A 274 2.37 -5.44 -4.14
CA GLY A 274 2.49 -6.47 -5.15
C GLY A 274 3.18 -6.02 -6.41
N ASN A 275 3.61 -7.02 -7.15
CA ASN A 275 4.48 -6.92 -8.29
C ASN A 275 3.70 -7.36 -9.52
N TYR A 276 3.57 -6.44 -10.45
CA TYR A 276 3.18 -6.70 -11.82
C TYR A 276 4.40 -7.22 -12.59
N ILE A 277 4.23 -8.40 -13.18
CA ILE A 277 5.29 -9.13 -13.86
C ILE A 277 4.98 -9.19 -15.37
N PRO A 278 5.58 -8.29 -16.19
CA PRO A 278 5.27 -8.20 -17.62
C PRO A 278 5.94 -9.25 -18.48
N GLU A 279 7.14 -9.70 -18.09
CA GLU A 279 7.94 -10.62 -18.89
C GLU A 279 7.78 -12.05 -18.38
N ARG A 280 7.68 -13.01 -19.31
CA ARG A 280 7.70 -14.45 -18.97
C ARG A 280 8.93 -14.83 -18.14
N THR A 281 10.08 -14.22 -18.40
CA THR A 281 11.30 -14.44 -17.60
C THR A 281 11.08 -14.10 -16.14
N ALA A 282 10.45 -12.96 -15.88
CA ALA A 282 10.18 -12.53 -14.53
C ALA A 282 9.14 -13.45 -13.88
N VAL A 283 8.18 -14.01 -14.64
CA VAL A 283 7.24 -15.04 -14.11
C VAL A 283 8.00 -16.30 -13.72
N PHE A 284 8.89 -16.82 -14.58
CA PHE A 284 9.67 -18.02 -14.28
C PHE A 284 10.59 -17.86 -13.07
N ILE A 285 11.28 -16.72 -12.94
CA ILE A 285 12.15 -16.44 -11.81
C ILE A 285 11.32 -16.24 -10.54
N HIS A 286 10.18 -15.57 -10.66
CA HIS A 286 9.30 -15.36 -9.54
C HIS A 286 8.73 -16.67 -9.00
N ASP A 287 8.17 -17.51 -9.87
CA ASP A 287 7.63 -18.83 -9.52
C ASP A 287 8.71 -19.78 -8.94
N ALA A 288 9.95 -19.65 -9.40
CA ALA A 288 11.05 -20.53 -8.99
C ALA A 288 11.75 -20.09 -7.68
N PHE A 289 11.80 -18.78 -7.39
CA PHE A 289 12.74 -18.26 -6.39
C PHE A 289 12.18 -17.18 -5.45
N LEU A 290 10.97 -16.65 -5.67
CA LEU A 290 10.52 -15.46 -4.94
C LEU A 290 9.18 -15.68 -4.26
N ARG A 291 9.13 -15.34 -2.98
CA ARG A 291 7.87 -15.17 -2.25
C ARG A 291 7.84 -13.81 -1.57
N GLU A 292 6.96 -12.93 -2.03
CA GLU A 292 6.68 -11.71 -1.29
C GLU A 292 6.16 -12.08 0.09
N HIS A 293 6.67 -11.37 1.09
CA HIS A 293 6.24 -11.53 2.45
C HIS A 293 6.32 -10.23 3.22
N ALA A 294 5.60 -10.22 4.34
CA ALA A 294 5.77 -9.22 5.37
C ALA A 294 6.50 -9.84 6.55
N ASP A 295 7.37 -9.09 7.22
CA ASP A 295 8.05 -9.51 8.44
C ASP A 295 8.36 -8.34 9.37
N ASP A 296 8.85 -8.65 10.56
CA ASP A 296 9.25 -7.68 11.59
C ASP A 296 10.77 -7.52 11.74
N GLY A 297 11.54 -8.05 10.79
CA GLY A 297 12.99 -8.23 10.81
C GLY A 297 13.44 -9.55 11.45
N THR A 298 12.54 -10.30 12.08
CA THR A 298 12.84 -11.58 12.75
C THR A 298 11.85 -12.70 12.43
N THR A 299 10.58 -12.35 12.23
CA THR A 299 9.48 -13.30 12.08
C THR A 299 8.57 -12.87 10.93
N MET A 300 8.28 -13.80 10.04
CA MET A 300 7.31 -13.61 8.96
C MET A 300 5.90 -13.40 9.54
N ILE A 301 5.23 -12.37 9.05
CA ILE A 301 3.85 -12.01 9.36
C ILE A 301 2.95 -12.66 8.32
N GLY A 302 1.93 -13.40 8.76
CA GLY A 302 0.97 -14.06 7.86
C GLY A 302 1.48 -15.34 7.17
N ASN A 303 2.37 -16.10 7.83
CA ASN A 303 2.93 -17.35 7.27
C ASN A 303 1.85 -18.42 6.96
N ALA A 304 1.99 -19.03 5.78
CA ALA A 304 1.07 -19.89 5.06
C ALA A 304 1.31 -21.40 5.29
N THR A 305 1.24 -21.91 6.53
CA THR A 305 1.13 -23.37 6.73
C THR A 305 -0.26 -23.95 6.41
N SER A 306 -1.21 -23.11 6.01
CA SER A 306 -2.45 -23.54 5.37
C SER A 306 -2.91 -22.50 4.35
N LEU A 307 -2.84 -22.85 3.07
CA LEU A 307 -3.45 -22.16 1.92
C LEU A 307 -4.98 -21.94 2.05
N ASN A 308 -5.59 -22.25 3.21
CA ASN A 308 -7.03 -22.20 3.46
C ASN A 308 -7.46 -21.26 4.60
N THR A 309 -6.56 -20.52 5.24
CA THR A 309 -6.94 -19.61 6.36
C THR A 309 -6.09 -18.34 6.36
N THR A 310 -6.43 -17.36 5.51
CA THR A 310 -5.71 -16.09 5.29
C THR A 310 -5.95 -15.01 6.36
N ALA A 311 -6.27 -15.41 7.58
CA ALA A 311 -6.30 -14.52 8.74
C ALA A 311 -5.83 -15.29 9.98
N PRO A 312 -5.08 -14.65 10.90
CA PRO A 312 -5.01 -15.10 12.27
C PRO A 312 -6.40 -15.49 12.77
N THR A 313 -6.51 -16.61 13.49
CA THR A 313 -7.80 -17.03 14.09
C THR A 313 -8.34 -16.00 15.10
N HIS A 314 -7.45 -15.15 15.63
CA HIS A 314 -7.75 -14.00 16.47
C HIS A 314 -6.80 -12.83 16.13
N PRO A 315 -7.23 -11.58 16.36
CA PRO A 315 -6.39 -10.40 16.20
C PRO A 315 -5.07 -10.54 16.95
N ARG A 316 -3.97 -10.13 16.32
CA ARG A 316 -2.64 -10.16 16.94
C ARG A 316 -2.21 -8.76 17.31
N LEU A 317 -2.17 -8.49 18.61
CA LEU A 317 -1.49 -7.32 19.14
C LEU A 317 -0.04 -7.33 18.65
N TYR A 318 0.34 -6.25 17.98
CA TYR A 318 1.62 -6.13 17.32
C TYR A 318 2.41 -5.01 17.99
N THR A 319 3.42 -5.42 18.76
CA THR A 319 4.19 -4.55 19.67
C THR A 319 5.46 -3.99 19.05
N ARG A 320 5.74 -4.36 17.80
CA ARG A 320 6.80 -3.74 17.00
C ARG A 320 6.32 -2.39 16.48
N ASP A 321 7.26 -1.63 15.95
CA ASP A 321 7.06 -0.29 15.40
C ASP A 321 7.11 -0.28 13.87
N ARG A 322 7.22 -1.47 13.25
CA ARG A 322 7.41 -1.60 11.80
C ARG A 322 6.93 -2.91 11.22
N VAL A 323 6.69 -2.87 9.92
CA VAL A 323 6.52 -4.02 9.02
C VAL A 323 7.42 -3.79 7.81
N PHE A 324 8.28 -4.76 7.50
CA PHE A 324 9.00 -4.80 6.23
C PHE A 324 8.16 -5.55 5.20
N PHE A 325 8.28 -5.10 3.95
CA PHE A 325 7.81 -5.84 2.80
C PHE A 325 9.05 -6.28 2.02
N ASP A 326 9.25 -7.58 1.98
CA ASP A 326 10.46 -8.20 1.46
C ASP A 326 10.10 -9.23 0.37
N ASP A 327 11.06 -9.49 -0.51
CA ASP A 327 11.16 -10.76 -1.19
C ASP A 327 12.48 -11.45 -0.78
N ASP A 328 12.71 -12.67 -1.28
CA ASP A 328 13.85 -13.49 -0.85
C ASP A 328 15.23 -12.87 -1.18
N PHE A 329 15.29 -11.81 -2.00
CA PHE A 329 16.54 -11.15 -2.40
C PHE A 329 16.61 -9.67 -2.03
N THR A 330 15.48 -8.99 -1.91
CA THR A 330 15.43 -7.53 -1.80
C THR A 330 14.31 -7.06 -0.88
N ARG A 331 14.63 -6.06 -0.08
CA ARG A 331 13.62 -5.27 0.62
C ARG A 331 12.92 -4.37 -0.38
N ILE A 332 11.59 -4.42 -0.39
CA ILE A 332 10.72 -3.71 -1.31
C ILE A 332 10.34 -2.36 -0.70
N GLY A 333 9.93 -2.38 0.57
CA GLY A 333 9.59 -1.17 1.30
C GLY A 333 9.31 -1.47 2.76
N ARG A 334 8.86 -0.45 3.48
CA ARG A 334 8.54 -0.55 4.89
C ARG A 334 7.42 0.39 5.29
N PHE A 335 6.70 -0.04 6.30
CA PHE A 335 5.70 0.74 7.01
C PHE A 335 6.12 0.82 8.47
N GLU A 336 6.28 2.03 9.01
CA GLU A 336 6.77 2.30 10.36
C GLU A 336 5.80 3.25 11.09
N TRP A 337 5.76 3.20 12.43
CA TRP A 337 4.92 4.09 13.22
C TRP A 337 5.49 4.35 14.62
N ALA A 338 5.08 5.47 15.21
CA ALA A 338 5.39 5.78 16.60
C ALA A 338 4.34 5.18 17.55
N THR A 339 4.74 4.34 18.50
CA THR A 339 3.82 3.87 19.55
C THR A 339 3.44 4.99 20.52
N ASN A 340 4.29 6.01 20.65
CA ASN A 340 4.01 7.19 21.45
C ASN A 340 3.05 8.11 20.70
N VAL A 341 1.97 8.50 21.36
CA VAL A 341 0.96 9.42 20.83
C VAL A 341 0.72 10.54 21.84
N THR A 342 0.19 11.66 21.36
CA THR A 342 -0.29 12.73 22.24
C THR A 342 -1.81 12.68 22.29
N VAL A 343 -2.36 12.56 23.50
CA VAL A 343 -3.80 12.56 23.75
C VAL A 343 -4.11 13.68 24.74
N ASP A 344 -4.92 14.65 24.32
CA ASP A 344 -5.28 15.83 25.12
C ASP A 344 -4.06 16.57 25.70
N GLY A 345 -3.02 16.71 24.88
CA GLY A 345 -1.75 17.34 25.26
C GLY A 345 -0.86 16.52 26.20
N LYS A 346 -1.21 15.27 26.49
CA LYS A 346 -0.42 14.36 27.35
C LYS A 346 0.13 13.20 26.54
N ALA A 347 1.33 12.75 26.88
CA ALA A 347 1.91 11.55 26.30
C ALA A 347 1.09 10.31 26.70
N ALA A 348 0.79 9.47 25.71
CA ALA A 348 0.13 8.19 25.87
C ALA A 348 0.73 7.17 24.89
N MET A 349 0.27 5.92 24.94
CA MET A 349 0.70 4.88 24.01
C MET A 349 -0.48 4.32 23.22
N MET A 350 -0.28 4.19 21.91
CA MET A 350 -1.14 3.45 21.01
C MET A 350 -0.55 2.06 20.76
N THR A 351 -1.39 1.16 20.27
CA THR A 351 -0.94 -0.16 19.79
C THR A 351 -1.29 -0.36 18.33
N PHE A 352 -0.46 -1.08 17.59
CA PHE A 352 -0.82 -1.57 16.26
C PHE A 352 -1.34 -2.99 16.37
N ASN A 353 -2.43 -3.31 15.68
CA ASN A 353 -3.07 -4.61 15.79
C ASN A 353 -3.30 -5.21 14.41
N ILE A 354 -2.67 -6.35 14.13
CA ILE A 354 -2.77 -7.05 12.84
C ILE A 354 -3.90 -8.06 12.93
N GLN A 355 -4.90 -7.91 12.05
CA GLN A 355 -6.11 -8.72 12.02
C GLN A 355 -6.02 -9.90 11.06
N GLY A 356 -5.23 -9.74 10.01
CA GLY A 356 -5.37 -10.52 8.80
C GLY A 356 -4.28 -10.19 7.81
N GLY A 357 -3.98 -11.16 6.96
CA GLY A 357 -3.04 -10.96 5.88
C GLY A 357 -2.70 -12.24 5.19
N GLY A 358 -2.25 -12.12 3.95
CA GLY A 358 -1.92 -13.28 3.15
C GLY A 358 -1.41 -12.93 1.77
N PRO A 359 -0.97 -13.95 1.02
CA PRO A 359 -0.55 -13.78 -0.35
C PRO A 359 -1.73 -13.33 -1.22
N LEU A 360 -1.39 -12.59 -2.26
CA LEU A 360 -2.32 -12.07 -3.25
C LEU A 360 -1.80 -12.48 -4.62
N THR A 361 -2.62 -13.25 -5.35
CA THR A 361 -2.27 -13.68 -6.71
C THR A 361 -3.46 -13.45 -7.63
N PHE A 362 -3.23 -12.69 -8.69
CA PHE A 362 -4.24 -12.51 -9.74
C PHE A 362 -3.60 -12.46 -11.12
N ALA A 363 -4.30 -13.00 -12.10
CA ALA A 363 -3.90 -12.96 -13.51
C ALA A 363 -4.95 -12.18 -14.30
N HIS A 364 -4.51 -11.19 -15.08
CA HIS A 364 -5.40 -10.42 -15.96
C HIS A 364 -4.71 -10.10 -17.29
N ALA A 365 -5.39 -10.38 -18.40
CA ALA A 365 -4.92 -10.08 -19.76
C ALA A 365 -3.48 -10.56 -20.08
N GLY A 366 -3.09 -11.74 -19.57
CA GLY A 366 -1.76 -12.31 -19.77
C GLY A 366 -0.68 -11.76 -18.84
N ALA A 367 -1.03 -10.81 -17.98
CA ALA A 367 -0.17 -10.34 -16.91
C ALA A 367 -0.43 -11.07 -15.60
N TYR A 368 0.64 -11.22 -14.84
CA TYR A 368 0.65 -11.89 -13.55
C TYR A 368 0.96 -10.88 -12.45
N PHE A 369 0.14 -10.90 -11.40
CA PHE A 369 0.37 -10.11 -10.21
C PHE A 369 0.43 -11.01 -8.99
N VAL A 370 1.44 -10.74 -8.19
CA VAL A 370 1.84 -11.48 -7.00
C VAL A 370 2.19 -10.49 -5.92
N GLY A 371 1.82 -10.79 -4.69
CA GLY A 371 2.02 -9.85 -3.62
C GLY A 371 1.43 -10.34 -2.32
N PHE A 372 1.18 -9.39 -1.45
CA PHE A 372 0.77 -9.63 -0.09
C PHE A 372 -0.11 -8.49 0.40
N TRP A 373 -1.07 -8.81 1.26
CA TRP A 373 -1.92 -7.82 1.91
C TRP A 373 -1.93 -8.02 3.43
N LEU A 374 -2.13 -6.94 4.17
CA LEU A 374 -2.37 -6.92 5.60
C LEU A 374 -3.60 -6.06 5.89
N ARG A 375 -4.44 -6.52 6.82
CA ARG A 375 -5.47 -5.72 7.48
C ARG A 375 -5.04 -5.49 8.91
N ALA A 376 -5.00 -4.23 9.32
CA ALA A 376 -4.55 -3.84 10.64
C ALA A 376 -5.29 -2.60 11.15
N ALA A 377 -5.00 -2.19 12.37
CA ALA A 377 -5.48 -0.92 12.90
C ALA A 377 -4.47 -0.26 13.82
N PHE A 378 -4.41 1.07 13.77
CA PHE A 378 -3.86 1.88 14.84
C PHE A 378 -4.90 2.02 15.94
N VAL A 379 -4.55 1.69 17.18
CA VAL A 379 -5.50 1.67 18.30
C VAL A 379 -5.09 2.73 19.34
N TYR A 380 -5.86 3.81 19.40
CA TYR A 380 -5.60 4.95 20.26
C TYR A 380 -6.39 4.88 21.58
N PRO A 381 -5.83 5.40 22.69
CA PRO A 381 -6.59 5.76 23.88
C PRO A 381 -7.69 6.79 23.58
N ALA A 382 -8.77 6.78 24.37
CA ALA A 382 -9.78 7.82 24.30
C ALA A 382 -9.22 9.21 24.67
N GLY A 383 -9.69 10.23 23.96
CA GLY A 383 -9.38 11.64 24.19
C GLY A 383 -10.08 12.56 23.21
N GLN A 384 -10.11 13.85 23.50
CA GLN A 384 -10.72 14.86 22.63
C GLN A 384 -9.81 15.29 21.47
N MET A 385 -8.49 15.19 21.62
CA MET A 385 -7.51 15.45 20.59
C MET A 385 -6.44 14.36 20.60
N ILE A 386 -6.25 13.66 19.48
CA ILE A 386 -5.26 12.60 19.31
C ILE A 386 -4.32 12.96 18.16
N VAL A 387 -3.01 12.92 18.42
CA VAL A 387 -1.95 13.17 17.44
C VAL A 387 -0.99 11.96 17.36
N HIS A 388 -0.65 11.55 16.14
CA HIS A 388 0.21 10.38 15.87
C HIS A 388 0.96 10.51 14.54
N ASP A 389 2.19 9.98 14.47
CA ASP A 389 3.13 10.22 13.36
C ASP A 389 3.63 8.91 12.70
N PRO A 390 2.84 8.28 11.80
CA PRO A 390 3.29 7.14 10.99
C PRO A 390 4.10 7.50 9.73
N VAL A 391 4.73 6.47 9.14
CA VAL A 391 5.63 6.57 7.99
C VAL A 391 5.44 5.40 7.03
N LEU A 392 5.38 5.70 5.72
CA LEU A 392 5.44 4.71 4.64
C LEU A 392 6.60 5.05 3.71
N SER A 393 7.47 4.09 3.39
CA SER A 393 8.60 4.35 2.49
C SER A 393 8.95 3.16 1.60
N THR A 394 9.50 3.44 0.43
CA THR A 394 10.13 2.45 -0.44
C THR A 394 11.61 2.35 -0.10
N GLU A 395 12.22 1.21 -0.41
CA GLU A 395 13.68 1.15 -0.46
C GLU A 395 14.24 1.95 -1.65
N ALA A 396 15.55 2.22 -1.63
CA ALA A 396 16.23 2.89 -2.73
C ALA A 396 16.31 1.97 -3.97
N LEU A 397 15.63 2.33 -5.04
CA LEU A 397 15.45 1.46 -6.20
C LEU A 397 16.59 1.63 -7.19
N LEU A 398 17.46 0.62 -7.32
CA LEU A 398 18.56 0.65 -8.29
C LEU A 398 18.03 0.47 -9.72
N ASP A 399 18.52 1.29 -10.65
CA ASP A 399 18.17 1.15 -12.07
C ASP A 399 19.12 0.21 -12.81
N LEU A 400 18.58 -0.75 -13.56
CA LEU A 400 19.32 -1.64 -14.45
C LEU A 400 18.87 -1.42 -15.90
N PRO A 401 19.77 -1.48 -16.90
CA PRO A 401 19.38 -1.35 -18.31
C PRO A 401 18.28 -2.34 -18.69
N SER A 402 17.21 -1.87 -19.35
CA SER A 402 16.06 -2.72 -19.70
C SER A 402 15.45 -2.34 -21.04
N GLY A 403 14.89 -3.33 -21.75
CA GLY A 403 14.26 -3.14 -23.06
C GLY A 403 12.73 -3.00 -23.02
N VAL A 404 12.13 -2.89 -21.82
CA VAL A 404 10.67 -2.93 -21.63
C VAL A 404 10.13 -1.57 -21.17
N ASN A 405 9.19 -1.05 -21.95
CA ASN A 405 8.33 0.08 -21.59
C ASN A 405 6.88 -0.41 -21.50
N LEU A 406 6.18 -0.09 -20.40
CA LEU A 406 4.79 -0.48 -20.20
C LEU A 406 3.79 0.59 -20.62
N THR A 407 2.57 0.14 -20.91
CA THR A 407 1.41 1.01 -21.14
C THR A 407 0.62 1.25 -19.82
N PRO A 408 0.07 2.45 -19.60
CA PRO A 408 -0.65 2.83 -18.36
C PRO A 408 -1.81 1.91 -17.94
N VAL A 409 -2.43 1.20 -18.89
CA VAL A 409 -3.61 0.35 -18.66
C VAL A 409 -3.32 -0.83 -17.72
N THR A 410 -2.07 -1.30 -17.68
CA THR A 410 -1.66 -2.47 -16.88
C THR A 410 -1.57 -2.18 -15.39
N ILE A 411 -1.18 -0.95 -15.02
CA ILE A 411 -1.07 -0.50 -13.63
C ILE A 411 -2.47 -0.34 -12.99
N LEU A 412 -3.47 0.10 -13.76
CA LEU A 412 -4.85 0.22 -13.29
C LEU A 412 -5.41 -1.11 -12.77
N ALA A 413 -5.04 -2.25 -13.38
CA ALA A 413 -5.49 -3.56 -12.92
C ALA A 413 -4.97 -3.92 -11.52
N ALA A 414 -3.73 -3.53 -11.18
CA ALA A 414 -3.19 -3.72 -9.85
C ALA A 414 -3.89 -2.86 -8.80
N GLN A 415 -4.23 -1.63 -9.16
CA GLN A 415 -4.98 -0.73 -8.27
C GLN A 415 -6.39 -1.24 -7.99
N LEU A 416 -7.05 -1.88 -8.97
CA LEU A 416 -8.36 -2.50 -8.75
C LEU A 416 -8.31 -3.62 -7.70
N ALA A 417 -7.22 -4.37 -7.61
CA ALA A 417 -7.04 -5.37 -6.56
C ALA A 417 -6.92 -4.71 -5.18
N VAL A 418 -6.17 -3.60 -5.08
CA VAL A 418 -6.07 -2.79 -3.84
C VAL A 418 -7.44 -2.31 -3.38
N VAL A 419 -8.22 -1.74 -4.30
CA VAL A 419 -9.60 -1.30 -4.04
C VAL A 419 -10.47 -2.47 -3.62
N SER A 420 -10.36 -3.64 -4.26
CA SER A 420 -11.16 -4.81 -3.92
C SER A 420 -10.87 -5.35 -2.52
N VAL A 421 -9.61 -5.32 -2.08
CA VAL A 421 -9.22 -5.70 -0.71
C VAL A 421 -9.72 -4.67 0.31
N ALA A 422 -9.60 -3.38 0.00
CA ALA A 422 -10.07 -2.30 0.88
C ALA A 422 -11.61 -2.22 0.99
N ILE A 423 -12.33 -2.55 -0.09
CA ILE A 423 -13.81 -2.46 -0.19
C ILE A 423 -14.48 -3.81 0.09
N GLY A 424 -13.75 -4.93 0.08
CA GLY A 424 -14.27 -6.29 0.29
C GLY A 424 -15.30 -6.44 1.44
N PRO A 425 -15.09 -5.79 2.60
CA PRO A 425 -16.08 -5.78 3.68
C PRO A 425 -17.32 -4.90 3.38
N ALA A 426 -17.17 -3.77 2.69
CA ALA A 426 -18.24 -2.80 2.43
C ALA A 426 -19.22 -3.24 1.32
N LEU A 427 -18.75 -3.94 0.28
CA LEU A 427 -19.62 -4.45 -0.80
C LEU A 427 -20.49 -5.64 -0.35
N TYR A 428 -20.01 -6.45 0.59
CA TYR A 428 -20.82 -7.53 1.18
C TYR A 428 -22.04 -7.00 1.96
N LEU A 429 -21.92 -5.80 2.54
CA LEU A 429 -22.98 -5.16 3.32
C LEU A 429 -24.05 -4.49 2.44
N ARG A 430 -23.71 -4.01 1.24
CA ARG A 430 -24.69 -3.38 0.33
C ARG A 430 -25.51 -4.37 -0.49
N ALA A 431 -25.08 -5.63 -0.57
CA ALA A 431 -25.84 -6.71 -1.22
C ALA A 431 -26.85 -7.41 -0.26
N LYS A 432 -26.87 -7.03 1.02
CA LYS A 432 -27.73 -7.62 2.06
C LYS A 432 -28.56 -6.60 2.87
N ALA A 433 -28.41 -5.30 2.60
CA ALA A 433 -29.42 -4.29 2.91
C ALA A 433 -30.41 -4.16 1.75
#